data_AF-A0A960TDS2-F1
#
_entry.id   AF-A0A960TDS2-F1
#
_cell.length_a   1.000
_cell.length_b   1.000
_cell.length_c   1.000
_cell.angle_alpha   90.00
_cell.angle_beta   90.00
_cell.angle_gamma   90.00
#
_symmetry.space_group_name_H-M   'P 1'
#
loop_
_entity.id
_entity.type
_entity.pdbx_description
1 polymer ?
#
loop_
_entity_poly.entity_id
_entity_poly.type
_entity_poly.pdbx_seq_one_letter_code
_entity_poly.pdbx_strand_id
1 'polypeptide(L)'
;MASDRKFRLVSEYGAAGDQPRAIKELTEAASHGQKQLCLVGVTGSGKTYTMAGFLENLQKPALVLTHNKTLAAQLYREFREFFPENAVEYFVSYYDYYQPEAYVPSSDTYIEKDSSINDEIDRLRLRATSSLLERNDVIIVSSVSCIYGLGSPEEYRHSLVLLEKGLNIERNDVIRQLLHIQYQRNDLDFSRGNFRVRGDTVEV
;
A
#
# COMPACT_ATOMS: atom_id res chain seq x y z
N MET A 1 -8.97 -16.12 2.23
CA MET A 1 -8.09 -16.51 1.11
C MET A 1 -8.08 -15.36 0.13
N ALA A 2 -6.93 -14.94 -0.38
CA ALA A 2 -6.86 -13.81 -1.30
C ALA A 2 -7.72 -14.10 -2.55
N SER A 3 -8.63 -13.19 -2.90
CA SER A 3 -9.44 -13.37 -4.10
C SER A 3 -8.52 -13.32 -5.34
N ASP A 4 -8.65 -14.30 -6.24
CA ASP A 4 -7.82 -14.41 -7.44
C ASP A 4 -8.26 -13.37 -8.47
N ARG A 5 -7.78 -12.13 -8.30
CA ARG A 5 -8.02 -10.99 -9.17
C ARG A 5 -6.79 -10.76 -10.05
N LYS A 6 -7.05 -10.34 -11.29
CA LYS A 6 -6.01 -10.07 -12.29
C LYS A 6 -5.79 -8.57 -12.45
N PHE A 7 -4.55 -8.17 -12.73
CA PHE A 7 -4.26 -6.83 -13.22
C PHE A 7 -4.95 -6.59 -14.56
N ARG A 8 -5.53 -5.40 -14.70
CA ARG A 8 -6.19 -4.95 -15.92
C ARG A 8 -5.73 -3.52 -16.24
N LEU A 9 -4.88 -3.38 -17.24
CA LEU A 9 -4.43 -2.10 -17.73
C LEU A 9 -5.56 -1.41 -18.51
N VAL A 10 -5.88 -0.19 -18.10
CA VAL A 10 -6.84 0.69 -18.77
C VAL A 10 -6.08 1.94 -19.22
N SER A 11 -6.19 2.27 -20.50
CA SER A 11 -5.57 3.46 -21.08
C SER A 11 -6.31 3.86 -22.35
N GLU A 12 -6.44 5.16 -22.59
CA GLU A 12 -6.99 5.71 -23.84
C GLU A 12 -6.03 5.53 -25.03
N TYR A 13 -4.75 5.27 -24.74
CA TYR A 13 -3.68 5.08 -25.70
C TYR A 13 -3.00 3.73 -25.49
N GLY A 14 -2.67 3.06 -26.59
CA GLY A 14 -1.95 1.79 -26.59
C GLY A 14 -0.43 1.96 -26.54
N ALA A 15 0.29 0.84 -26.39
CA ALA A 15 1.74 0.83 -26.48
C ALA A 15 2.20 1.32 -27.86
N ALA A 16 3.12 2.29 -27.89
CA ALA A 16 3.62 2.91 -29.12
C ALA A 16 5.15 2.96 -29.18
N GLY A 17 5.70 3.16 -30.38
CA GLY A 17 7.15 3.19 -30.60
C GLY A 17 7.82 1.88 -30.15
N ASP A 18 8.85 1.99 -29.31
CA ASP A 18 9.59 0.84 -28.78
C ASP A 18 8.91 0.14 -27.59
N GLN A 19 7.80 0.69 -27.06
CA GLN A 19 7.13 0.14 -25.88
C GLN A 19 6.64 -1.31 -26.07
N PRO A 20 5.98 -1.69 -27.18
CA PRO A 20 5.53 -3.07 -27.38
C PRO A 20 6.67 -4.08 -27.33
N ARG A 21 7.82 -3.72 -27.92
CA ARG A 21 9.02 -4.55 -27.92
C ARG A 21 9.61 -4.67 -26.52
N ALA A 22 9.76 -3.57 -25.80
CA ALA A 22 10.30 -3.56 -24.45
C ALA A 22 9.42 -4.37 -23.47
N ILE A 23 8.08 -4.23 -23.55
CA ILE A 23 7.14 -5.02 -22.74
C ILE A 23 7.33 -6.51 -23.02
N LYS A 24 7.40 -6.90 -24.31
CA LYS A 24 7.59 -8.29 -24.71
C LYS A 24 8.91 -8.85 -24.19
N GLU A 25 10.02 -8.17 -24.40
CA GLU A 25 11.36 -8.63 -23.97
C GLU A 25 11.45 -8.77 -22.44
N LEU A 26 10.91 -7.80 -21.67
CA LEU A 26 10.83 -7.90 -20.20
C LEU A 26 9.99 -9.09 -19.75
N THR A 27 8.82 -9.27 -20.37
CA THR A 27 7.89 -10.36 -20.04
C THR A 27 8.52 -11.73 -20.31
N GLU A 28 9.11 -11.91 -21.49
CA GLU A 28 9.80 -13.13 -21.88
C GLU A 28 10.95 -13.42 -20.91
N ALA A 29 11.81 -12.45 -20.65
CA ALA A 29 12.92 -12.61 -19.73
C ALA A 29 12.47 -13.02 -18.32
N ALA A 30 11.42 -12.37 -17.78
CA ALA A 30 10.83 -12.74 -16.49
C ALA A 30 10.25 -14.16 -16.49
N SER A 31 9.56 -14.57 -17.57
CA SER A 31 8.99 -15.92 -17.70
C SER A 31 10.05 -17.02 -17.77
N HIS A 32 11.24 -16.72 -18.30
CA HIS A 32 12.40 -17.62 -18.30
C HIS A 32 13.16 -17.63 -16.96
N GLY A 33 12.62 -16.99 -15.91
CA GLY A 33 13.18 -17.02 -14.56
C GLY A 33 14.31 -16.02 -14.32
N GLN A 34 14.52 -15.04 -15.22
CA GLN A 34 15.48 -13.97 -14.95
C GLN A 34 15.00 -13.12 -13.78
N LYS A 35 15.87 -12.96 -12.77
CA LYS A 35 15.55 -12.24 -11.52
C LYS A 35 15.85 -10.75 -11.59
N GLN A 36 16.75 -10.33 -12.47
CA GLN A 36 17.21 -8.95 -12.60
C GLN A 36 17.04 -8.51 -14.05
N LEU A 37 16.19 -7.50 -14.25
CA LEU A 37 15.87 -6.93 -15.55
C LEU A 37 16.14 -5.43 -15.49
N CYS A 38 16.58 -4.85 -16.60
CA CYS A 38 16.86 -3.42 -16.70
C CYS A 38 16.13 -2.84 -17.92
N LEU A 39 15.20 -1.91 -17.67
CA LEU A 39 14.57 -1.11 -18.73
C LEU A 39 15.40 0.15 -18.95
N VAL A 40 16.20 0.18 -20.01
CA VAL A 40 16.95 1.37 -20.41
C VAL A 40 16.03 2.27 -21.25
N GLY A 41 15.38 3.23 -20.59
CA GLY A 41 14.45 4.15 -21.24
C GLY A 41 14.86 5.62 -21.13
N VAL A 42 14.83 6.34 -22.26
CA VAL A 42 15.06 7.79 -22.29
C VAL A 42 13.95 8.55 -21.55
N THR A 43 14.20 9.81 -21.18
CA THR A 43 13.16 10.66 -20.58
C THR A 43 12.05 10.92 -21.61
N GLY A 44 10.79 10.85 -21.17
CA GLY A 44 9.63 11.03 -22.04
C GLY A 44 9.19 9.80 -22.84
N SER A 45 9.90 8.65 -22.76
CA SER A 45 9.52 7.43 -23.51
C SER A 45 8.31 6.65 -22.94
N GLY A 46 7.65 7.16 -21.89
CA GLY A 46 6.53 6.48 -21.24
C GLY A 46 6.94 5.24 -20.42
N LYS A 47 8.05 5.33 -19.66
CA LYS A 47 8.55 4.21 -18.83
C LYS A 47 7.50 3.63 -17.88
N THR A 48 6.65 4.46 -17.27
CA THR A 48 5.59 3.98 -16.38
C THR A 48 4.59 3.11 -17.12
N TYR A 49 4.19 3.50 -18.34
CA TYR A 49 3.29 2.70 -19.18
C TYR A 49 3.93 1.37 -19.59
N THR A 50 5.20 1.38 -20.00
CA THR A 50 5.96 0.13 -20.28
C THR A 50 5.96 -0.80 -19.07
N MET A 51 6.18 -0.27 -17.86
CA MET A 51 6.15 -1.07 -16.64
C MET A 51 4.72 -1.53 -16.30
N ALA A 52 3.69 -0.73 -16.56
CA ALA A 52 2.30 -1.14 -16.39
C ALA A 52 1.94 -2.34 -17.28
N GLY A 53 2.28 -2.29 -18.58
CA GLY A 53 2.09 -3.43 -19.48
C GLY A 53 2.89 -4.67 -19.06
N PHE A 54 4.11 -4.49 -18.54
CA PHE A 54 4.89 -5.58 -17.97
C PHE A 54 4.20 -6.21 -16.73
N LEU A 55 3.66 -5.40 -15.82
CA LEU A 55 2.93 -5.89 -14.64
C LEU A 55 1.63 -6.61 -15.02
N GLU A 56 0.90 -6.10 -16.00
CA GLU A 56 -0.28 -6.76 -16.56
C GLU A 56 0.07 -8.13 -17.15
N ASN A 57 1.20 -8.29 -17.85
CA ASN A 57 1.60 -9.60 -18.34
C ASN A 57 2.06 -10.54 -17.21
N LEU A 58 2.74 -10.00 -16.20
CA LEU A 58 3.35 -10.80 -15.14
C LEU A 58 2.34 -11.33 -14.11
N GLN A 59 1.25 -10.59 -13.87
CA GLN A 59 0.16 -10.97 -12.95
C GLN A 59 0.67 -11.32 -11.53
N LYS A 60 1.56 -10.49 -10.98
CA LYS A 60 2.13 -10.65 -9.63
C LYS A 60 2.06 -9.33 -8.85
N PRO A 61 1.78 -9.36 -7.53
CA PRO A 61 1.88 -8.18 -6.68
C PRO A 61 3.25 -7.50 -6.86
N ALA A 62 3.24 -6.17 -6.92
CA ALA A 62 4.43 -5.39 -7.25
C ALA A 62 4.72 -4.31 -6.22
N LEU A 63 5.99 -4.14 -5.90
CA LEU A 63 6.52 -3.02 -5.12
C LEU A 63 7.29 -2.09 -6.05
N VAL A 64 6.81 -0.85 -6.19
CA VAL A 64 7.48 0.22 -6.93
C VAL A 64 8.21 1.09 -5.92
N LEU A 65 9.52 0.90 -5.79
CA LEU A 65 10.37 1.66 -4.88
C LEU A 65 10.94 2.90 -5.58
N THR A 66 10.81 4.06 -4.93
CA THR A 66 11.40 5.32 -5.41
C THR A 66 12.08 6.11 -4.28
N HIS A 67 12.96 7.03 -4.66
CA HIS A 67 13.88 7.72 -3.76
C HIS A 67 13.28 8.96 -3.08
N ASN A 68 12.11 9.45 -3.50
CA ASN A 68 11.49 10.63 -2.91
C ASN A 68 9.95 10.58 -2.92
N LYS A 69 9.31 11.33 -2.00
CA LYS A 69 7.84 11.35 -1.83
C LYS A 69 7.11 11.95 -3.04
N THR A 70 7.70 12.94 -3.71
CA THR A 70 7.10 13.63 -4.87
C THR A 70 6.92 12.70 -6.06
N LEU A 71 7.97 11.97 -6.43
CA LEU A 71 7.94 10.97 -7.49
C LEU A 71 7.07 9.78 -7.09
N ALA A 72 7.04 9.40 -5.81
CA ALA A 72 6.12 8.38 -5.31
C ALA A 72 4.65 8.80 -5.55
N ALA A 73 4.29 10.04 -5.22
CA ALA A 73 2.94 10.55 -5.42
C ALA A 73 2.58 10.64 -6.91
N GLN A 74 3.54 11.00 -7.78
CA GLN A 74 3.36 10.98 -9.22
C GLN A 74 3.09 9.55 -9.73
N LEU A 75 3.96 8.59 -9.42
CA LEU A 75 3.81 7.21 -9.84
C LEU A 75 2.53 6.59 -9.29
N TYR A 76 2.15 6.89 -8.05
CA TYR A 76 0.89 6.45 -7.46
C TYR A 76 -0.31 6.93 -8.28
N ARG A 77 -0.34 8.20 -8.72
CA ARG A 77 -1.41 8.72 -9.58
C ARG A 77 -1.42 8.04 -10.95
N GLU A 78 -0.26 7.94 -11.60
CA GLU A 78 -0.15 7.27 -12.91
C GLU A 78 -0.61 5.81 -12.84
N PHE A 79 -0.17 5.05 -11.84
CA PHE A 79 -0.62 3.66 -11.68
C PHE A 79 -2.11 3.56 -11.33
N ARG A 80 -2.67 4.49 -10.53
CA ARG A 80 -4.12 4.54 -10.25
C ARG A 80 -4.94 4.79 -11.50
N GLU A 81 -4.45 5.60 -12.43
CA GLU A 81 -5.07 5.83 -13.73
C GLU A 81 -4.98 4.59 -14.64
N PHE A 82 -3.81 3.93 -14.64
CA PHE A 82 -3.59 2.71 -15.43
C PHE A 82 -4.34 1.47 -14.90
N PHE A 83 -4.56 1.38 -13.59
CA PHE A 83 -5.18 0.23 -12.94
C PHE A 83 -6.36 0.63 -12.04
N PRO A 84 -7.43 1.21 -12.60
CA PRO A 84 -8.54 1.76 -11.81
C PRO A 84 -9.35 0.67 -11.07
N GLU A 85 -9.29 -0.58 -11.55
CA GLU A 85 -10.00 -1.74 -10.97
C GLU A 85 -9.15 -2.54 -9.96
N ASN A 86 -7.84 -2.27 -9.90
CA ASN A 86 -6.90 -2.98 -9.01
C ASN A 86 -6.52 -2.15 -7.78
N ALA A 87 -5.86 -2.79 -6.81
CA ALA A 87 -5.38 -2.09 -5.62
C ALA A 87 -4.03 -1.44 -5.88
N VAL A 88 -4.05 -0.18 -6.27
CA VAL A 88 -2.85 0.67 -6.26
C VAL A 88 -2.82 1.42 -4.95
N GLU A 89 -1.76 1.20 -4.17
CA GLU A 89 -1.63 1.62 -2.78
C GLU A 89 -0.35 2.45 -2.57
N TYR A 90 -0.36 3.28 -1.53
CA TYR A 90 0.71 4.26 -1.27
C TYR A 90 1.37 4.01 0.09
N PHE A 91 2.69 3.84 0.12
CA PHE A 91 3.43 3.48 1.33
C PHE A 91 4.67 4.35 1.51
N VAL A 92 4.54 5.47 2.22
CA VAL A 92 5.67 6.35 2.57
C VAL A 92 5.68 6.64 4.06
N SER A 93 6.71 7.34 4.54
CA SER A 93 6.71 7.83 5.92
C SER A 93 5.49 8.70 6.18
N TYR A 94 4.70 8.29 7.18
CA TYR A 94 3.57 9.04 7.71
C TYR A 94 3.96 10.23 8.60
N TYR A 95 5.25 10.52 8.77
CA TYR A 95 5.68 11.71 9.47
C TYR A 95 5.73 12.88 8.49
N ASP A 96 5.03 13.97 8.84
CA ASP A 96 5.18 15.27 8.20
C ASP A 96 6.45 15.96 8.69
N TYR A 97 6.75 15.80 9.98
CA TYR A 97 7.99 16.23 10.62
C TYR A 97 8.52 15.12 11.51
N TYR A 98 9.84 14.89 11.48
CA TYR A 98 10.48 13.89 12.32
C TYR A 98 11.89 14.34 12.71
N GLN A 99 12.11 14.49 14.01
CA GLN A 99 13.40 14.65 14.64
C GLN A 99 13.74 13.37 15.42
N PRO A 100 14.79 12.63 15.02
CA PRO A 100 15.23 11.48 15.79
C PRO A 100 15.81 11.93 17.14
N GLU A 101 15.67 11.06 18.13
CA GLU A 101 16.43 11.17 19.37
C GLU A 101 17.93 11.03 19.05
N ALA A 102 18.73 11.95 19.57
CA ALA A 102 20.17 11.93 19.36
C ALA A 102 20.92 12.56 20.53
N TYR A 103 22.14 12.11 20.74
CA TYR A 103 23.08 12.77 21.63
C TYR A 103 24.27 13.25 20.81
N VAL A 104 24.65 14.53 20.96
CA VAL A 104 25.73 15.20 20.23
C VAL A 104 26.91 15.39 21.20
N PRO A 105 27.95 14.52 21.15
CA PRO A 105 29.02 14.54 22.15
C PRO A 105 29.86 15.81 22.14
N SER A 106 30.06 16.43 20.97
CA SER A 106 30.89 17.63 20.84
C SER A 106 30.35 18.86 21.56
N SER A 107 29.04 18.90 21.81
CA SER A 107 28.36 20.00 22.50
C SER A 107 27.65 19.55 23.77
N ASP A 108 27.86 18.30 24.20
CA ASP A 108 27.18 17.68 25.35
C ASP A 108 25.66 17.93 25.31
N THR A 109 25.06 17.77 24.13
CA THR A 109 23.66 18.12 23.88
C THR A 109 22.84 16.88 23.61
N TYR A 110 21.79 16.68 24.41
CA TYR A 110 20.74 15.71 24.13
C TYR A 110 19.61 16.37 23.34
N ILE A 111 19.22 15.73 22.24
CA ILE A 111 18.14 16.14 21.35
C ILE A 111 17.00 15.14 21.54
N GLU A 112 15.89 15.63 22.10
CA GLU A 112 14.69 14.83 22.27
C GLU A 112 14.04 14.48 20.93
N LYS A 113 13.38 13.32 20.91
CA LYS A 113 12.53 12.93 19.80
C LYS A 113 11.33 13.86 19.73
N ASP A 114 11.09 14.42 18.56
CA ASP A 114 9.89 15.17 18.25
C ASP A 114 9.35 14.75 16.87
N SER A 115 8.04 14.67 16.70
CA SER A 115 7.43 14.22 15.45
C SER A 115 5.99 14.64 15.31
N SER A 116 5.57 14.88 14.07
CA SER A 116 4.18 15.10 13.69
C SER A 116 3.75 14.03 12.69
N ILE A 117 2.58 13.41 12.93
CA ILE A 117 2.01 12.33 12.11
C ILE A 117 0.94 12.90 11.19
N ASN A 118 0.93 12.39 9.96
CA ASN A 118 -0.09 12.64 8.96
C ASN A 118 -1.09 11.48 8.93
N ASP A 119 -2.30 11.71 9.41
CA ASP A 119 -3.35 10.69 9.50
C ASP A 119 -3.79 10.14 8.15
N GLU A 120 -3.70 10.92 7.08
CA GLU A 120 -4.04 10.45 5.74
C GLU A 120 -3.00 9.45 5.22
N ILE A 121 -1.72 9.73 5.41
CA ILE A 121 -0.65 8.81 5.01
C ILE A 121 -0.68 7.55 5.87
N ASP A 122 -0.95 7.66 7.16
CA ASP A 122 -1.12 6.50 8.03
C ASP A 122 -2.28 5.59 7.55
N ARG A 123 -3.41 6.20 7.17
CA ARG A 123 -4.54 5.47 6.56
C ARG A 123 -4.13 4.72 5.30
N LEU A 124 -3.37 5.37 4.42
CA LEU A 124 -2.89 4.75 3.18
C LEU A 124 -1.93 3.59 3.45
N ARG A 125 -1.09 3.69 4.48
CA ARG A 125 -0.19 2.60 4.89
C ARG A 125 -0.96 1.38 5.39
N LEU A 126 -1.98 1.57 6.24
CA LEU A 126 -2.84 0.47 6.69
C LEU A 126 -3.61 -0.17 5.53
N ARG A 127 -4.05 0.65 4.57
CA ARG A 127 -4.71 0.17 3.36
C ARG A 127 -3.77 -0.67 2.47
N ALA A 128 -2.50 -0.27 2.36
CA ALA A 128 -1.49 -1.02 1.61
C ALA A 128 -1.23 -2.41 2.23
N THR A 129 -1.08 -2.50 3.55
CA THR A 129 -0.84 -3.77 4.24
C THR A 129 -2.05 -4.69 4.25
N SER A 130 -3.26 -4.15 4.46
CA SER A 130 -4.51 -4.92 4.35
C SER A 130 -4.76 -5.45 2.94
N SER A 131 -4.52 -4.62 1.91
CA SER A 131 -4.70 -5.05 0.50
C SER A 131 -3.87 -6.27 0.15
N LEU A 132 -2.61 -6.36 0.63
CA LEU A 132 -1.74 -7.53 0.40
C LEU A 132 -2.28 -8.83 1.00
N LEU A 133 -3.19 -8.75 1.99
CA LEU A 133 -3.77 -9.91 2.65
C LEU A 133 -5.09 -10.35 2.03
N GLU A 134 -5.77 -9.44 1.34
CA GLU A 134 -7.11 -9.65 0.77
C GLU A 134 -7.07 -10.05 -0.72
N ARG A 135 -6.04 -9.64 -1.45
CA ARG A 135 -5.99 -9.75 -2.92
C ARG A 135 -4.57 -9.82 -3.48
N ASN A 136 -4.45 -10.33 -4.71
CA ASN A 136 -3.17 -10.53 -5.40
C ASN A 136 -2.86 -9.44 -6.45
N ASP A 137 -3.85 -8.65 -6.86
CA ASP A 137 -3.72 -7.55 -7.82
C ASP A 137 -3.33 -6.24 -7.12
N VAL A 138 -2.20 -6.25 -6.40
CA VAL A 138 -1.74 -5.12 -5.58
C VAL A 138 -0.44 -4.52 -6.12
N ILE A 139 -0.44 -3.20 -6.34
CA ILE A 139 0.76 -2.40 -6.63
C ILE A 139 0.97 -1.45 -5.46
N ILE A 140 2.10 -1.55 -4.77
CA ILE A 140 2.48 -0.60 -3.72
C ILE A 140 3.54 0.34 -4.27
N VAL A 141 3.23 1.63 -4.30
CA VAL A 141 4.22 2.67 -4.59
C VAL A 141 4.80 3.17 -3.27
N SER A 142 6.11 3.00 -3.08
CA SER A 142 6.77 3.20 -1.80
C SER A 142 8.03 4.03 -1.87
N SER A 143 8.34 4.73 -0.77
CA SER A 143 9.69 5.21 -0.48
C SER A 143 10.52 4.14 0.21
N VAL A 144 11.72 4.48 0.69
CA VAL A 144 12.52 3.62 1.58
C VAL A 144 11.79 3.22 2.87
N SER A 145 10.59 3.74 3.16
CA SER A 145 9.80 3.28 4.30
C SER A 145 9.51 1.77 4.26
N CYS A 146 9.48 1.11 3.09
CA CYS A 146 9.21 -0.33 2.98
C CYS A 146 10.33 -1.23 3.53
N ILE A 147 11.50 -0.69 3.84
CA ILE A 147 12.60 -1.44 4.47
C ILE A 147 12.71 -1.18 5.98
N TYR A 148 11.84 -0.34 6.55
CA TYR A 148 11.77 -0.12 7.98
C TYR A 148 10.87 -1.17 8.66
N GLY A 149 11.11 -1.39 9.95
CA GLY A 149 10.40 -2.40 10.73
C GLY A 149 8.89 -2.19 10.74
N LEU A 150 8.16 -3.28 10.51
CA LEU A 150 6.73 -3.44 10.72
C LEU A 150 6.51 -4.65 11.64
N GLY A 151 5.32 -4.75 12.24
CA GLY A 151 4.92 -5.94 12.98
C GLY A 151 4.90 -7.20 12.11
N SER A 152 4.86 -8.38 12.73
CA SER A 152 4.84 -9.64 11.99
C SER A 152 3.60 -9.72 11.08
N PRO A 153 3.74 -10.14 9.81
CA PRO A 153 2.58 -10.36 8.93
C PRO A 153 1.59 -11.37 9.49
N GLU A 154 2.05 -12.36 10.27
CA GLU A 154 1.20 -13.37 10.89
C GLU A 154 0.34 -12.77 12.01
N GLU A 155 0.96 -11.96 12.88
CA GLU A 155 0.25 -11.23 13.94
C GLU A 155 -0.76 -10.24 13.36
N TYR A 156 -0.38 -9.55 12.27
CA TYR A 156 -1.28 -8.62 11.59
C TYR A 156 -2.48 -9.35 10.98
N ARG A 157 -2.30 -10.55 10.40
CA ARG A 157 -3.43 -11.38 9.93
C ARG A 157 -4.36 -11.80 11.07
N HIS A 158 -3.82 -12.14 12.24
CA HIS A 158 -4.63 -12.48 13.42
C HIS A 158 -5.40 -11.26 13.97
N SER A 159 -5.00 -10.06 13.58
CA SER A 159 -5.66 -8.80 13.95
C SER A 159 -6.71 -8.36 12.93
N LEU A 160 -7.01 -9.17 11.90
CA LEU A 160 -8.08 -8.87 10.94
C LEU A 160 -9.43 -9.36 11.47
N VAL A 161 -10.40 -8.46 11.50
CA VAL A 161 -11.81 -8.77 11.79
C VAL A 161 -12.55 -8.93 10.46
N LEU A 162 -12.74 -10.16 10.02
CA LEU A 162 -13.43 -10.49 8.77
C LEU A 162 -14.93 -10.68 9.03
N LEU A 163 -15.75 -9.83 8.42
CA LEU A 163 -17.21 -9.90 8.51
C LEU A 163 -17.80 -10.09 7.11
N GLU A 164 -18.64 -11.12 6.95
CA GLU A 164 -19.36 -11.41 5.71
C GLU A 164 -20.87 -11.51 5.98
N LYS A 165 -21.68 -11.17 4.97
CA LYS A 165 -23.14 -11.25 5.09
C LYS A 165 -23.56 -12.71 5.30
N GLY A 166 -24.27 -12.98 6.40
CA GLY A 166 -24.72 -14.33 6.77
C GLY A 166 -23.83 -15.04 7.79
N LEU A 167 -22.71 -14.41 8.20
CA LEU A 167 -21.90 -14.91 9.30
C LEU A 167 -22.71 -14.92 10.61
N ASN A 168 -22.73 -16.06 11.30
CA ASN A 168 -23.33 -16.18 12.63
C ASN A 168 -22.31 -15.83 13.70
N ILE A 169 -22.38 -14.60 14.22
CA ILE A 169 -21.47 -14.07 15.25
C ILE A 169 -22.26 -13.19 16.22
N GLU A 170 -21.94 -13.28 17.52
CA GLU A 170 -22.56 -12.38 18.49
C GLU A 170 -22.03 -10.96 18.35
N ARG A 171 -22.92 -9.97 18.47
CA ARG A 171 -22.55 -8.54 18.41
C ARG A 171 -21.43 -8.19 19.40
N ASN A 172 -21.49 -8.73 20.61
CA ASN A 172 -20.49 -8.46 21.65
C ASN A 172 -19.13 -9.06 21.32
N ASP A 173 -19.08 -10.15 20.55
CA ASP A 173 -17.82 -10.74 20.11
C ASP A 173 -17.15 -9.85 19.06
N VAL A 174 -17.92 -9.28 18.12
CA VAL A 174 -17.41 -8.26 17.18
C VAL A 174 -16.82 -7.07 17.94
N ILE A 175 -17.54 -6.57 18.95
CA ILE A 175 -17.07 -5.46 19.79
C ILE A 175 -15.76 -5.81 20.51
N ARG A 176 -15.66 -7.01 21.10
CA ARG A 176 -14.42 -7.48 21.75
C ARG A 176 -13.26 -7.58 20.77
N GLN A 177 -13.52 -8.09 19.56
CA GLN A 177 -12.51 -8.18 18.52
C GLN A 177 -12.00 -6.79 18.11
N LEU A 178 -12.90 -5.83 17.89
CA LEU A 178 -12.54 -4.44 17.58
C LEU A 178 -11.68 -3.80 18.68
N LEU A 179 -12.07 -3.96 19.95
CA LEU A 179 -11.30 -3.46 21.09
C LEU A 179 -9.90 -4.11 21.16
N HIS A 180 -9.80 -5.41 20.88
CA HIS A 180 -8.53 -6.14 20.86
C HIS A 180 -7.57 -5.60 19.78
N ILE A 181 -8.10 -5.14 18.65
CA ILE A 181 -7.31 -4.60 17.53
C ILE A 181 -7.19 -3.07 17.57
N GLN A 182 -7.26 -2.49 18.78
CA GLN A 182 -7.02 -1.09 19.09
C GLN A 182 -8.07 -0.09 18.59
N TYR A 183 -9.24 -0.54 18.16
CA TYR A 183 -10.36 0.39 17.94
C TYR A 183 -10.93 0.85 19.29
N GLN A 184 -11.40 2.09 19.35
CA GLN A 184 -12.01 2.65 20.56
C GLN A 184 -13.52 2.83 20.39
N ARG A 185 -14.27 2.62 21.47
CA ARG A 185 -15.71 2.93 21.45
C ARG A 185 -15.91 4.41 21.69
N ASN A 186 -16.52 5.10 20.73
CA ASN A 186 -16.87 6.52 20.87
C ASN A 186 -18.26 6.79 20.29
N ASP A 187 -19.26 6.88 21.17
CA ASP A 187 -20.65 7.09 20.78
C ASP A 187 -20.95 8.56 20.39
N LEU A 188 -20.05 9.50 20.71
CA LEU A 188 -20.21 10.94 20.48
C LEU A 188 -19.50 11.42 19.21
N ASP A 189 -18.22 11.09 19.05
CA ASP A 189 -17.40 11.46 17.89
C ASP A 189 -17.08 10.22 17.05
N PHE A 190 -17.58 10.19 15.82
CA PHE A 190 -17.37 9.09 14.89
C PHE A 190 -16.26 9.44 13.90
N SER A 191 -15.03 9.20 14.34
CA SER A 191 -13.78 9.42 13.60
C SER A 191 -13.02 8.10 13.38
N ARG A 192 -12.00 8.10 12.50
CA ARG A 192 -11.23 6.90 12.14
C ARG A 192 -10.64 6.24 13.39
N GLY A 193 -10.72 4.91 13.46
CA GLY A 193 -10.23 4.13 14.61
C GLY A 193 -11.24 4.03 15.75
N ASN A 194 -12.44 4.62 15.57
CA ASN A 194 -13.53 4.50 16.52
C ASN A 194 -14.68 3.67 15.96
N PHE A 195 -15.47 3.07 16.85
CA PHE A 195 -16.75 2.46 16.53
C PHE A 195 -17.83 2.89 17.52
N ARG A 196 -19.10 2.77 17.14
CA ARG A 196 -20.25 3.06 18.01
C ARG A 196 -21.37 2.05 17.85
N VAL A 197 -22.24 1.96 18.86
CA VAL A 197 -23.34 0.99 18.87
C VAL A 197 -24.68 1.71 18.97
N ARG A 198 -25.55 1.47 17.99
CA ARG A 198 -26.91 2.03 17.93
C ARG A 198 -27.93 0.91 17.81
N GLY A 199 -28.46 0.47 18.95
CA GLY A 199 -29.36 -0.69 18.99
C GLY A 199 -28.66 -1.93 18.46
N ASP A 200 -29.16 -2.48 17.36
CA ASP A 200 -28.62 -3.70 16.74
C ASP A 200 -27.53 -3.42 15.69
N THR A 201 -27.20 -2.15 15.46
CA THR A 201 -26.19 -1.72 14.49
C THR A 201 -24.88 -1.39 15.20
N VAL A 202 -23.76 -1.93 14.69
CA VAL A 202 -22.40 -1.51 15.03
C VAL A 202 -21.84 -0.73 13.85
N GLU A 203 -21.49 0.52 14.06
CA GLU A 203 -20.87 1.38 13.05
C GLU A 203 -19.36 1.43 13.33
N VAL A 204 -18.54 1.12 12.32
CA VAL A 204 -17.06 1.02 12.37
C VAL A 204 -16.46 1.86 11.26
#